data_AF-A0A0L1IC23-F1
#
_entry.id   AF-A0A0L1IC23-F1
#
_cell.length_a   1.000
_cell.length_b   1.000
_cell.length_c   1.000
_cell.angle_alpha   90.00
_cell.angle_beta   90.00
_cell.angle_gamma   90.00
#
_symmetry.space_group_name_H-M   'P 1'
#
loop_
_entity.id
_entity.type
_entity.pdbx_description
1 polymer ?
#
loop_
_entity_poly.entity_id
_entity_poly.type
_entity_poly.pdbx_seq_one_letter_code
_entity_poly.pdbx_strand_id
1 'polypeptide(L)'
;MAHNPVSIIIKHLKKYFNKNNKIADLGCGEAEIARTLDGWYIKSFDLIQYNHYVTPCNITQLPLNNNSYDCFILSLSLMNTDWPKIIFESVRCLKKGATLIIAEVVSRFTNYKAFIKFMNNVGFKLSNKINLDDFFYVFFFEKNQEVDISSSINEKRIKKEV
;
A
#
# COMPACT_ATOMS: atom_id res chain seq x y z
N MET A 1 25.54 -1.65 -5.38
CA MET A 1 24.59 -1.97 -4.27
C MET A 1 23.24 -1.41 -4.68
N ALA A 2 22.14 -2.11 -4.44
CA ALA A 2 20.91 -1.84 -5.18
C ALA A 2 20.29 -0.46 -4.86
N HIS A 3 20.35 0.45 -5.83
CA HIS A 3 19.86 1.84 -5.78
C HIS A 3 18.38 1.95 -6.16
N ASN A 4 17.57 0.93 -5.88
CA ASN A 4 16.13 0.96 -6.16
C ASN A 4 15.31 0.71 -4.89
N PRO A 5 14.11 1.32 -4.77
CA PRO A 5 13.25 1.12 -3.61
C PRO A 5 12.78 -0.33 -3.44
N VAL A 6 12.60 -1.06 -4.55
CA VAL A 6 12.18 -2.47 -4.55
C VAL A 6 13.14 -3.35 -3.73
N SER A 7 14.45 -3.11 -3.82
CA SER A 7 15.46 -3.85 -3.08
C SER A 7 15.40 -3.58 -1.58
N ILE A 8 15.09 -2.35 -1.17
CA ILE A 8 14.84 -1.99 0.22
C ILE A 8 13.59 -2.70 0.74
N ILE A 9 12.53 -2.74 -0.07
CA ILE A 9 11.28 -3.44 0.24
C ILE A 9 11.53 -4.94 0.41
N ILE A 10 12.19 -5.60 -0.55
CA ILE A 10 12.53 -7.03 -0.48
C ILE A 10 13.37 -7.34 0.77
N LYS A 11 14.36 -6.50 1.10
CA LYS A 11 15.15 -6.65 2.32
C LYS A 11 14.30 -6.53 3.59
N HIS A 12 13.35 -5.60 3.61
CA HIS A 12 12.40 -5.45 4.72
C HIS A 12 11.50 -6.69 4.85
N LEU A 13 10.92 -7.16 3.74
CA LEU A 13 10.07 -8.35 3.73
C LEU A 13 10.81 -9.58 4.28
N LYS A 14 12.03 -9.84 3.80
CA LYS A 14 12.87 -10.95 4.29
C LYS A 14 13.21 -10.86 5.78
N LYS A 15 13.23 -9.65 6.35
CA LYS A 15 13.59 -9.42 7.75
C LYS A 15 12.40 -9.56 8.72
N TYR A 16 11.20 -9.13 8.29
CA TYR A 16 10.05 -8.97 9.19
C TYR A 16 8.85 -9.86 8.84
N PHE A 17 8.85 -10.49 7.67
CA PHE A 17 7.77 -11.34 7.16
C PHE A 17 8.30 -12.73 6.80
N ASN A 18 7.38 -13.65 6.53
CA ASN A 18 7.66 -14.97 6.00
C ASN A 18 6.60 -15.37 4.96
N LYS A 19 6.80 -16.53 4.32
CA LYS A 19 5.95 -17.02 3.24
C LYS A 19 4.45 -17.19 3.58
N ASN A 20 4.09 -17.26 4.86
CA ASN A 20 2.69 -17.41 5.30
C ASN A 20 1.95 -16.07 5.41
N ASN A 21 2.67 -14.94 5.39
CA ASN A 21 2.06 -13.63 5.40
C ASN A 21 1.41 -13.33 4.04
N LYS A 22 0.19 -12.79 4.07
CA LYS A 22 -0.52 -12.36 2.86
C LYS A 22 -0.04 -10.97 2.46
N ILE A 23 0.72 -10.90 1.37
CA ILE A 23 1.28 -9.65 0.84
C ILE A 23 0.57 -9.31 -0.47
N ALA A 24 0.30 -8.03 -0.70
CA ALA A 24 -0.09 -7.53 -2.02
C ALA A 24 0.85 -6.42 -2.51
N ASP A 25 1.20 -6.48 -3.78
CA ASP A 25 2.01 -5.49 -4.49
C ASP A 25 1.13 -4.75 -5.50
N LEU A 26 0.85 -3.48 -5.25
CA LEU A 26 -0.16 -2.69 -5.94
C LEU A 26 0.50 -1.71 -6.92
N GLY A 27 0.18 -1.84 -8.20
CA GLY A 27 0.91 -1.16 -9.28
C GLY A 27 2.28 -1.80 -9.48
N CYS A 28 2.30 -3.13 -9.54
CA CYS A 28 3.50 -3.96 -9.46
C CYS A 28 4.36 -3.97 -10.74
N GLY A 29 3.87 -3.43 -11.87
CA GLY A 29 4.56 -3.51 -13.16
C GLY A 29 4.88 -4.97 -13.53
N GLU A 30 6.16 -5.29 -13.70
CA GLU A 30 6.61 -6.65 -14.02
C GLU A 30 6.66 -7.62 -12.81
N ALA A 31 6.14 -7.22 -11.64
CA ALA A 31 6.08 -8.02 -10.43
C ALA A 31 7.46 -8.52 -9.94
N GLU A 32 8.46 -7.64 -9.93
CA GLU A 32 9.84 -7.95 -9.49
C GLU A 32 9.87 -8.56 -8.08
N ILE A 33 9.02 -8.07 -7.16
CA ILE A 33 8.95 -8.57 -5.78
C ILE A 33 8.47 -10.03 -5.74
N ALA A 34 7.39 -10.36 -6.45
CA ALA A 34 6.86 -11.73 -6.50
C ALA A 34 7.85 -12.69 -7.20
N ARG A 35 8.50 -12.23 -8.27
CA ARG A 35 9.54 -13.01 -8.97
C ARG A 35 10.76 -13.29 -8.09
N THR A 36 11.14 -12.33 -7.24
CA THR A 36 12.33 -12.45 -6.38
C THR A 36 12.06 -13.27 -5.12
N LEU A 37 10.84 -13.21 -4.59
CA LEU A 37 10.40 -13.92 -3.39
C LEU A 37 9.57 -15.15 -3.76
N ASP A 38 10.13 -16.02 -4.60
CA ASP A 38 9.46 -17.22 -5.06
C ASP A 38 8.99 -18.11 -3.88
N GLY A 39 7.78 -18.67 -4.02
CA GLY A 39 7.11 -19.44 -2.97
C GLY A 39 6.49 -18.63 -1.81
N TRP A 40 6.58 -17.30 -1.82
CA TRP A 40 5.86 -16.44 -0.87
C TRP A 40 4.44 -16.15 -1.35
N TYR A 41 3.49 -15.95 -0.43
CA TYR A 41 2.14 -15.50 -0.79
C TYR A 41 2.14 -14.01 -1.12
N ILE A 42 2.39 -13.68 -2.39
CA ILE A 42 2.35 -12.31 -2.92
C ILE A 42 1.35 -12.24 -4.06
N LYS A 43 0.33 -11.40 -3.92
CA LYS A 43 -0.57 -11.04 -5.04
C LYS A 43 -0.11 -9.74 -5.67
N SER A 44 0.27 -9.81 -6.94
CA SER A 44 0.72 -8.65 -7.71
C SER A 44 -0.44 -8.14 -8.57
N PHE A 45 -0.79 -6.86 -8.42
CA PHE A 45 -1.89 -6.20 -9.12
C PHE A 45 -1.37 -5.04 -9.96
N ASP A 46 -1.80 -4.97 -11.23
CA ASP A 46 -1.51 -3.85 -12.12
C ASP A 46 -2.63 -3.72 -13.17
N LEU A 47 -2.72 -2.60 -13.88
CA LEU A 47 -3.69 -2.46 -14.98
C LEU A 47 -3.32 -3.33 -16.19
N ILE A 48 -2.02 -3.58 -16.39
CA ILE A 48 -1.50 -4.33 -17.54
C ILE A 48 -0.92 -5.67 -17.07
N GLN A 49 -1.30 -6.76 -17.76
CA GLN A 49 -0.71 -8.07 -17.49
C GLN A 49 0.67 -8.22 -18.17
N TYR A 50 1.75 -7.83 -17.49
CA TYR A 50 3.09 -7.98 -18.04
C TYR A 50 3.59 -9.43 -18.05
N ASN A 51 3.13 -10.26 -17.10
CA ASN A 51 3.47 -11.68 -17.00
C ASN A 51 2.46 -12.43 -16.11
N HIS A 52 2.68 -13.74 -15.92
CA HIS A 52 1.77 -14.61 -15.18
C HIS A 52 1.68 -14.34 -13.67
N TYR A 53 2.63 -13.61 -13.08
CA TYR A 53 2.54 -13.19 -11.67
C TYR A 53 1.54 -12.04 -11.49
N VAL A 54 1.28 -11.27 -12.55
CA VAL A 54 0.44 -10.07 -12.50
C VAL A 54 -1.02 -10.43 -12.71
N THR A 55 -1.87 -9.96 -11.81
CA THR A 55 -3.33 -9.97 -11.93
C THR A 55 -3.81 -8.60 -12.42
N PRO A 56 -4.41 -8.51 -13.62
CA PRO A 56 -5.01 -7.26 -14.11
C PRO A 56 -6.09 -6.75 -13.16
N CYS A 57 -5.92 -5.53 -12.64
CA CYS A 57 -6.80 -4.94 -11.65
C CYS A 57 -6.65 -3.42 -11.57
N ASN A 58 -7.77 -2.72 -11.43
CA ASN A 58 -7.75 -1.34 -10.96
C ASN A 58 -7.50 -1.31 -9.44
N ILE A 59 -6.33 -0.83 -9.01
CA ILE A 59 -5.94 -0.81 -7.59
C ILE A 59 -6.70 0.22 -6.74
N THR A 60 -7.58 1.05 -7.34
CA THR A 60 -8.56 1.85 -6.59
C THR A 60 -9.79 1.05 -6.18
N GLN A 61 -9.93 -0.21 -6.61
CA GLN A 61 -11.03 -1.10 -6.25
C GLN A 61 -10.56 -2.56 -6.30
N LEU A 62 -9.97 -3.03 -5.21
CA LEU A 62 -9.35 -4.34 -5.12
C LEU A 62 -10.40 -5.45 -4.91
N PRO A 63 -10.32 -6.59 -5.63
CA PRO A 63 -11.17 -7.76 -5.43
C PRO A 63 -10.71 -8.59 -4.22
N LEU A 64 -10.51 -7.92 -3.09
CA LEU A 64 -9.98 -8.46 -1.85
C LEU A 64 -10.96 -8.23 -0.70
N ASN A 65 -10.98 -9.17 0.25
CA ASN A 65 -11.82 -9.06 1.42
C ASN A 65 -11.28 -8.01 2.41
N ASN A 66 -12.18 -7.42 3.19
CA ASN A 66 -11.81 -6.50 4.25
C ASN A 66 -10.92 -7.20 5.30
N ASN A 67 -9.98 -6.46 5.90
CA ASN A 67 -9.13 -6.93 7.01
C ASN A 67 -8.49 -8.32 6.76
N SER A 68 -7.95 -8.56 5.56
CA SER A 68 -7.49 -9.88 5.14
C SER A 68 -6.00 -9.99 4.80
N TYR A 69 -5.28 -8.87 4.67
CA TYR A 69 -3.85 -8.84 4.31
C TYR A 69 -2.96 -8.33 5.45
N ASP A 70 -1.72 -8.83 5.44
CA ASP A 70 -0.69 -8.52 6.44
C ASP A 70 0.26 -7.41 5.98
N CYS A 71 0.45 -7.26 4.67
CA CYS A 71 1.25 -6.17 4.11
C CYS A 71 0.81 -5.77 2.70
N PHE A 72 0.73 -4.47 2.45
CA PHE A 72 0.59 -3.88 1.12
C PHE A 72 1.83 -3.08 0.75
N ILE A 73 2.16 -3.10 -0.54
CA ILE A 73 3.30 -2.41 -1.13
C ILE A 73 2.80 -1.51 -2.25
N LEU A 74 3.21 -0.26 -2.22
CA LEU A 74 2.96 0.74 -3.26
C LEU A 74 4.33 1.32 -3.65
N SER A 75 4.92 0.83 -4.74
CA SER A 75 6.23 1.30 -5.20
C SER A 75 6.06 2.05 -6.52
N LEU A 76 6.23 3.37 -6.47
CA LEU A 76 6.05 4.28 -7.60
C LEU A 76 4.65 4.18 -8.24
N SER A 77 3.65 3.85 -7.44
CA SER A 77 2.29 3.55 -7.90
C SER A 77 1.23 4.56 -7.41
N LEU A 78 1.63 5.60 -6.66
CA LEU A 78 0.76 6.73 -6.28
C LEU A 78 0.80 7.87 -7.33
N MET A 79 1.03 7.54 -8.59
CA MET A 79 1.28 8.54 -9.65
C MET A 79 0.03 9.32 -10.10
N ASN A 80 -1.17 8.84 -9.78
CA ASN A 80 -2.44 9.43 -10.24
C ASN A 80 -3.09 10.33 -9.17
N THR A 81 -4.03 11.19 -9.60
CA THR A 81 -4.82 12.05 -8.70
C THR A 81 -5.74 11.26 -7.77
N ASP A 82 -6.00 9.99 -8.10
CA ASP A 82 -6.84 9.06 -7.35
C ASP A 82 -6.09 8.31 -6.23
N TRP A 83 -4.82 8.66 -5.95
CA TRP A 83 -4.04 8.01 -4.89
C TRP A 83 -4.73 7.93 -3.53
N PRO A 84 -5.58 8.90 -3.08
CA PRO A 84 -6.30 8.74 -1.81
C PRO A 84 -7.24 7.53 -1.82
N LYS A 85 -7.85 7.18 -2.96
CA LYS A 85 -8.70 5.99 -3.10
C LYS A 85 -7.89 4.70 -2.91
N ILE A 86 -6.66 4.67 -3.39
CA ILE A 86 -5.74 3.54 -3.20
C ILE A 86 -5.39 3.38 -1.70
N ILE A 87 -5.20 4.50 -1.00
CA ILE A 87 -4.97 4.47 0.45
C ILE A 87 -6.23 3.98 1.19
N PHE A 88 -7.43 4.41 0.82
CA PHE A 88 -8.67 3.89 1.41
C PHE A 88 -8.87 2.40 1.16
N GLU A 89 -8.53 1.90 -0.02
CA GLU A 89 -8.53 0.46 -0.32
C GLU A 89 -7.50 -0.30 0.52
N SER A 90 -6.34 0.31 0.76
CA SER A 90 -5.32 -0.23 1.67
C SER A 90 -5.85 -0.30 3.11
N VAL A 91 -6.51 0.76 3.58
CA VAL A 91 -7.19 0.77 4.88
C VAL A 91 -8.24 -0.32 4.95
N ARG A 92 -9.07 -0.51 3.92
CA ARG A 92 -10.12 -1.53 3.89
C ARG A 92 -9.55 -2.96 3.97
N CYS A 93 -8.51 -3.26 3.21
CA CYS A 93 -8.01 -4.63 3.02
C CYS A 93 -6.99 -5.07 4.08
N LEU A 94 -6.20 -4.16 4.64
CA LEU A 94 -5.17 -4.49 5.63
C LEU A 94 -5.77 -4.83 7.00
N LYS A 95 -5.20 -5.78 7.72
CA LYS A 95 -5.57 -6.06 9.12
C LYS A 95 -5.11 -4.93 10.05
N LYS A 96 -5.66 -4.85 11.26
CA LYS A 96 -5.06 -4.02 12.33
C LYS A 96 -3.65 -4.53 12.64
N GLY A 97 -2.70 -3.63 12.82
CA GLY A 97 -1.28 -3.92 13.00
C GLY A 97 -0.54 -4.33 11.73
N ALA A 98 -1.21 -4.36 10.57
CA ALA A 98 -0.57 -4.69 9.29
C ALA A 98 0.25 -3.51 8.74
N THR A 99 1.19 -3.83 7.86
CA THR A 99 2.15 -2.85 7.32
C THR A 99 1.72 -2.34 5.94
N LEU A 100 1.73 -1.03 5.75
CA LEU A 100 1.70 -0.41 4.43
C LEU A 100 3.08 0.17 4.11
N ILE A 101 3.69 -0.29 3.01
CA ILE A 101 4.97 0.19 2.53
C ILE A 101 4.74 1.06 1.30
N ILE A 102 5.20 2.31 1.34
CA ILE A 102 5.07 3.27 0.23
C ILE A 102 6.47 3.73 -0.18
N ALA A 103 6.83 3.52 -1.44
CA ALA A 103 8.06 4.05 -2.00
C ALA A 103 7.75 5.02 -3.13
N GLU A 104 8.16 6.28 -2.99
CA GLU A 104 7.84 7.36 -3.94
C GLU A 104 9.01 8.33 -4.09
N VAL A 105 9.10 9.01 -5.25
CA VAL A 105 10.14 10.02 -5.47
C VAL A 105 9.97 11.20 -4.51
N VAL A 106 11.07 11.71 -3.97
CA VAL A 106 11.07 12.80 -2.97
C VAL A 106 10.36 14.04 -3.49
N SER A 107 10.57 14.39 -4.76
CA SER A 107 9.99 15.57 -5.40
C SER A 107 8.45 15.56 -5.48
N ARG A 108 7.79 14.41 -5.34
CA ARG A 108 6.32 14.33 -5.27
C ARG A 108 5.75 14.93 -3.99
N PHE A 109 6.53 14.97 -2.92
CA PHE A 109 6.08 15.44 -1.61
C PHE A 109 6.25 16.95 -1.46
N THR A 110 5.52 17.72 -2.26
CA THR A 110 5.50 19.20 -2.17
C THR A 110 5.05 19.69 -0.80
N ASN A 111 4.15 18.96 -0.14
CA ASN A 111 3.78 19.16 1.25
C ASN A 111 3.82 17.85 2.03
N TYR A 112 5.03 17.45 2.41
CA TYR A 112 5.30 16.27 3.23
C TYR A 112 4.45 16.23 4.52
N LYS A 113 4.32 17.36 5.22
CA LYS A 113 3.55 17.42 6.48
C LYS A 113 2.07 17.12 6.26
N ALA A 114 1.49 17.64 5.17
CA ALA A 114 0.11 17.35 4.80
C ALA A 114 -0.08 15.87 4.44
N PHE A 115 0.87 15.26 3.72
CA PHE A 115 0.83 13.82 3.43
C PHE A 115 0.82 12.97 4.71
N ILE A 116 1.76 13.22 5.63
CA ILE A 116 1.80 12.49 6.91
C ILE A 116 0.52 12.73 7.74
N LYS A 117 0.00 13.97 7.76
CA LYS A 117 -1.28 14.27 8.43
C LYS A 117 -2.44 13.49 7.81
N PHE A 118 -2.52 13.40 6.49
CA PHE A 118 -3.53 12.59 5.79
C PHE A 118 -3.42 11.12 6.20
N MET A 119 -2.22 10.54 6.14
CA MET A 119 -1.99 9.14 6.51
C MET A 119 -2.41 8.85 7.96
N ASN A 120 -2.08 9.74 8.90
CA ASN A 120 -2.52 9.64 10.29
C ASN A 120 -4.05 9.69 10.42
N ASN A 121 -4.72 10.60 9.71
CA ASN A 121 -6.17 10.76 9.76
C ASN A 121 -6.93 9.53 9.25
N VAL A 122 -6.39 8.83 8.25
CA VAL A 122 -7.01 7.60 7.70
C VAL A 122 -6.63 6.33 8.46
N GLY A 123 -5.90 6.45 9.57
CA GLY A 123 -5.60 5.35 10.48
C GLY A 123 -4.24 4.68 10.31
N PHE A 124 -3.32 5.28 9.55
CA PHE A 124 -1.94 4.83 9.43
C PHE A 124 -0.97 5.66 10.27
N LYS A 125 -0.11 5.01 11.05
CA LYS A 125 0.98 5.69 11.77
C LYS A 125 2.32 5.39 11.12
N LEU A 126 3.10 6.43 10.85
CA LEU A 126 4.45 6.27 10.33
C LEU A 126 5.34 5.59 11.39
N SER A 127 5.89 4.41 11.07
CA SER A 127 6.77 3.65 11.95
C SER A 127 8.24 3.83 11.58
N ASN A 128 8.55 3.96 10.28
CA ASN A 128 9.90 4.22 9.81
C ASN A 128 9.90 4.95 8.45
N LYS A 129 11.00 5.62 8.13
CA LYS A 129 11.23 6.27 6.84
C LYS A 129 12.71 6.10 6.45
N ILE A 130 12.94 5.63 5.24
CA ILE A 130 14.27 5.59 4.63
C ILE A 130 14.31 6.64 3.52
N ASN A 131 15.38 7.43 3.49
CA ASN A 131 15.73 8.28 2.36
C ASN A 131 16.81 7.56 1.54
N LEU A 132 16.49 7.16 0.32
CA LEU A 132 17.38 6.41 -0.57
C LEU A 132 17.98 7.37 -1.60
N ASP A 133 19.27 7.66 -1.41
CA ASP A 133 20.10 8.51 -2.28
C ASP A 133 19.47 9.88 -2.60
N ASP A 134 18.64 10.42 -1.70
CA ASP A 134 17.86 11.67 -1.86
C ASP A 134 16.84 11.66 -3.01
N PHE A 135 16.68 10.54 -3.71
CA PHE A 135 15.73 10.39 -4.82
C PHE A 135 14.40 9.79 -4.39
N PHE A 136 14.41 8.83 -3.46
CA PHE A 136 13.22 8.12 -3.03
C PHE A 136 13.03 8.17 -1.52
N TYR A 137 11.79 8.40 -1.09
CA TYR A 137 11.36 8.02 0.24
C TYR A 137 10.75 6.63 0.22
N VAL A 138 11.16 5.78 1.17
CA VAL A 138 10.49 4.53 1.49
C VAL A 138 9.90 4.66 2.89
N PHE A 139 8.59 4.80 2.95
CA PHE A 139 7.81 4.90 4.18
C PHE A 139 7.29 3.53 4.59
N PHE A 140 7.32 3.29 5.90
CA PHE A 140 6.70 2.15 6.53
C PHE A 140 5.63 2.68 7.48
N PHE A 141 4.39 2.32 7.22
CA PHE A 141 3.24 2.67 8.04
C PHE A 141 2.66 1.42 8.69
N GLU A 142 2.14 1.57 9.90
CA GLU A 142 1.35 0.55 10.59
C GLU A 142 -0.13 0.99 10.62
N LYS A 143 -1.06 0.07 10.35
CA LYS A 143 -2.50 0.34 10.48
C LYS A 143 -2.93 0.25 11.94
N ASN A 144 -3.33 1.37 12.53
CA ASN A 144 -3.64 1.47 13.96
C ASN A 144 -5.12 1.22 14.32
N GLN A 145 -6.03 1.26 13.35
CA GLN A 145 -7.47 1.18 13.60
C GLN A 145 -8.08 -0.13 13.08
N GLU A 146 -9.06 -0.67 13.79
CA GLU A 146 -10.07 -1.53 13.17
C GLU A 146 -11.01 -0.63 12.39
N VAL A 147 -11.26 -0.94 11.11
CA VAL A 147 -12.32 -0.27 10.36
C VAL A 147 -13.62 -0.84 10.87
N ASP A 148 -14.30 -0.11 11.74
CA ASP A 148 -15.66 -0.45 12.15
C ASP A 148 -16.62 -0.02 11.03
N ILE A 149 -16.98 -0.98 10.17
CA ILE A 149 -17.82 -0.80 8.96
C ILE A 149 -19.23 -0.28 9.33
N SER A 150 -19.62 -0.36 10.62
CA SER A 150 -20.88 0.20 11.12
C SER A 150 -20.97 1.73 10.96
N SER A 151 -19.83 2.43 10.94
CA SER A 151 -19.78 3.89 10.80
C SER A 151 -20.04 4.39 9.37
N SER A 152 -19.80 3.55 8.36
CA SER A 152 -19.97 3.89 6.93
C SER A 152 -21.42 3.79 6.43
N ILE A 153 -22.32 3.22 7.23
CA ILE A 153 -23.76 3.09 6.88
C ILE A 153 -24.52 4.40 7.16
N ASN A 154 -23.98 5.31 7.98
CA ASN A 154 -24.67 6.55 8.36
C ASN A 154 -24.63 7.69 7.33
N GLU A 155 -23.85 7.61 6.24
CA GLU A 155 -23.86 8.63 5.18
C GLU A 155 -25.09 8.57 4.25
N LYS A 156 -25.90 7.51 4.30
CA LYS A 156 -27.15 7.41 3.52
C LYS A 156 -28.37 8.12 4.15
N ARG A 157 -28.23 8.79 5.30
CA ARG A 157 -29.36 9.50 5.97
C ARG A 157 -29.37 11.03 5.83
N ILE A 158 -28.41 11.66 5.16
CA ILE A 158 -28.33 13.14 5.01
C ILE A 158 -28.59 13.60 3.55
N LYS A 159 -29.50 12.93 2.83
CA LYS A 159 -30.00 13.40 1.51
C LYS A 159 -31.53 13.39 1.39
N LYS A 160 -32.23 13.52 2.52
CA LYS A 160 -33.59 14.04 2.59
C LYS A 160 -33.58 15.07 3.71
N GLU A 161 -34.00 16.29 3.41
CA GLU A 161 -33.90 17.49 4.26
C GLU A 161 -32.57 18.25 4.13
N VAL A 162 -32.26 18.73 2.92
CA VAL A 162 -32.18 20.16 2.56
C VAL A 162 -32.60 20.30 1.11
#